data_AF-A0A519JLE5-F1
#
_entry.id   AF-A0A519JLE5-F1
#
_cell.length_a   1.000
_cell.length_b   1.000
_cell.length_c   1.000
_cell.angle_alpha   90.00
_cell.angle_beta   90.00
_cell.angle_gamma   90.00
#
_symmetry.space_group_name_H-M   'P 1'
#
loop_
_entity.id
_entity.type
_entity.pdbx_description
1 polymer ?
#
loop_
_entity_poly.entity_id
_entity_poly.type
_entity_poly.pdbx_seq_one_letter_code
_entity_poly.pdbx_strand_id
1 'polypeptide(L)'
;MKILIEQKGIDLGVSLVNEKDSVLAYQDSPNGKFGPEELIVTPVQHQKATVIVRPLDDDANAQTGKFSIHITPYEPEKIDWSKPRLLSVKAMREDIDLLRKIREKTDSGLYRYKTKSQTDSSYSAAISKTNKPLAVLDFYKILLELDDFEGSCHNSMTLPQPVTAYLPLEKGFFPYYLKNIDGHLVVNESGGKIPLGSRIVTIDGMSDAVIMNRFYKYLPTDGYNRTAKARFSGEGSFGWRFPVEFGFRDSFAIAYSLPGSSEVKIVNENSISITDKRAHFANLHSMPFDKIISPDDNPKYSFGKIDQKTALLNFRVFDMAANADDPAFATFSRYLDSIFVQMKTDGTKNLIIDIRDNPGGNDPNYEQVFTYLTDASFRENTSAHII
;
A
#
# COMPACT_ATOMS: atom_id res chain seq x y z
N MET A 1 -9.85 19.33 0.77
CA MET A 1 -10.79 19.62 -0.33
C MET A 1 -11.39 18.31 -0.79
N LYS A 2 -12.68 18.28 -1.08
CA LYS A 2 -13.37 17.12 -1.65
C LYS A 2 -13.74 17.45 -3.07
N ILE A 3 -13.31 16.59 -4.00
CA ILE A 3 -13.68 16.62 -5.40
C ILE A 3 -14.65 15.47 -5.59
N LEU A 4 -15.91 15.79 -5.88
CA LEU A 4 -16.94 14.81 -6.20
C LEU A 4 -17.25 14.89 -7.69
N ILE A 5 -17.18 13.77 -8.41
CA ILE A 5 -17.59 13.68 -9.82
C ILE A 5 -18.78 12.76 -9.93
N GLU A 6 -19.92 13.26 -10.38
CA GLU A 6 -21.04 12.40 -10.76
C GLU A 6 -20.92 12.00 -12.23
N GLN A 7 -20.72 10.72 -12.49
CA GLN A 7 -20.67 10.12 -13.83
C GLN A 7 -22.06 9.76 -14.32
N LYS A 8 -22.37 10.11 -15.58
CA LYS A 8 -23.65 9.80 -16.25
C LYS A 8 -23.37 9.27 -17.65
N GLY A 9 -23.16 7.96 -17.72
CA GLY A 9 -23.01 7.21 -18.97
C GLY A 9 -21.60 7.25 -19.56
N ILE A 10 -20.58 7.59 -18.77
CA ILE A 10 -19.16 7.54 -19.15
C ILE A 10 -18.31 7.29 -17.92
N ASP A 11 -17.30 6.43 -18.07
CA ASP A 11 -16.33 6.16 -17.03
C ASP A 11 -15.16 7.16 -17.10
N LEU A 12 -14.73 7.68 -15.96
CA LEU A 12 -13.84 8.83 -15.83
C LEU A 12 -12.78 8.59 -14.75
N GLY A 13 -11.54 8.97 -15.06
CA GLY A 13 -10.47 9.15 -14.09
C GLY A 13 -10.34 10.63 -13.68
N VAL A 14 -10.00 10.85 -12.41
CA VAL A 14 -9.82 12.17 -11.81
C VAL A 14 -8.41 12.29 -11.26
N SER A 15 -7.64 13.22 -11.80
CA SER A 15 -6.29 13.55 -11.32
C SER A 15 -6.27 14.94 -10.70
N LEU A 16 -5.52 15.10 -9.62
CA LEU A 16 -5.03 16.39 -9.18
C LEU A 16 -3.57 16.51 -9.60
N VAL A 17 -3.20 17.54 -10.36
CA VAL A 17 -1.82 17.78 -10.79
C VAL A 17 -1.28 19.09 -10.25
N ASN A 18 0.02 19.14 -9.97
CA ASN A 18 0.70 20.39 -9.59
C ASN A 18 1.07 21.23 -10.84
N GLU A 19 1.67 22.40 -10.62
CA GLU A 19 2.12 23.30 -11.71
C GLU A 19 3.24 22.72 -12.61
N LYS A 20 3.84 21.58 -12.23
CA LYS A 20 4.84 20.85 -13.03
C LYS A 20 4.23 19.62 -13.71
N ASP A 21 2.90 19.58 -13.85
CA ASP A 21 2.12 18.46 -14.40
C ASP A 21 2.34 17.12 -13.68
N SER A 22 2.89 17.13 -12.45
CA SER A 22 3.03 15.91 -11.65
C SER A 22 1.71 15.58 -10.96
N VAL A 23 1.28 14.32 -11.03
CA VAL A 23 0.06 13.82 -10.38
C VAL A 23 0.27 13.78 -8.87
N LEU A 24 -0.50 14.59 -8.14
CA LEU A 24 -0.54 14.65 -6.68
C LEU A 24 -1.49 13.62 -6.07
N ALA A 25 -2.59 13.34 -6.77
CA ALA A 25 -3.56 12.34 -6.41
C ALA A 25 -4.31 11.89 -7.66
N TYR A 26 -4.70 10.61 -7.71
CA TYR A 26 -5.50 10.05 -8.78
C TYR A 26 -6.54 9.10 -8.17
N GLN A 27 -7.73 9.10 -8.76
CA GLN A 27 -8.79 8.16 -8.48
C GLN A 27 -9.50 7.87 -9.79
N ASP A 28 -9.62 6.60 -10.15
CA ASP A 28 -10.54 6.11 -11.17
C ASP A 28 -11.84 5.60 -10.53
N SER A 29 -12.84 5.35 -11.37
CA SER A 29 -14.14 4.89 -10.89
C SER A 29 -14.11 3.43 -10.48
N PRO A 30 -14.44 3.09 -9.21
CA PRO A 30 -14.80 1.74 -8.85
C PRO A 30 -16.25 1.40 -9.25
N ASN A 31 -17.05 2.38 -9.70
CA ASN A 31 -18.48 2.25 -10.00
C ASN A 31 -18.80 2.15 -11.51
N GLY A 32 -17.79 2.26 -12.37
CA GLY A 32 -17.95 2.19 -13.81
C GLY A 32 -18.60 3.44 -14.41
N LYS A 33 -19.51 3.26 -15.38
CA LYS A 33 -20.09 4.37 -16.17
C LYS A 33 -21.12 5.25 -15.42
N PHE A 34 -21.47 4.90 -14.18
CA PHE A 34 -22.54 5.55 -13.42
C PHE A 34 -22.22 5.58 -11.93
N GLY A 35 -22.34 6.76 -11.32
CA GLY A 35 -22.20 6.90 -9.87
C GLY A 35 -21.40 8.13 -9.47
N PRO A 36 -21.34 8.41 -8.16
CA PRO A 36 -20.45 9.43 -7.61
C PRO A 36 -19.04 8.89 -7.39
N GLU A 37 -18.04 9.69 -7.77
CA GLU A 37 -16.62 9.47 -7.52
C GLU A 37 -16.08 10.52 -6.57
N GLU A 38 -15.36 10.09 -5.55
CA GLU A 38 -14.89 10.98 -4.49
C GLU A 38 -13.39 10.93 -4.32
N LEU A 39 -12.74 12.06 -4.58
CA LEU A 39 -11.33 12.28 -4.30
C LEU A 39 -11.20 13.26 -3.13
N ILE A 40 -10.77 12.76 -1.97
CA ILE A 40 -10.46 13.57 -0.79
C ILE A 40 -8.97 13.92 -0.83
N VAL A 41 -8.67 15.21 -1.00
CA VAL A 41 -7.29 15.70 -1.02
C VAL A 41 -7.04 16.53 0.22
N THR A 42 -6.01 16.16 1.00
CA THR A 42 -5.44 17.05 2.01
C THR A 42 -4.52 18.04 1.30
N PRO A 43 -4.85 19.34 1.24
CA PRO A 43 -4.01 20.30 0.53
C PRO A 43 -2.63 20.36 1.19
N VAL A 44 -1.57 20.16 0.40
CA VAL A 44 -0.24 20.61 0.82
C VAL A 44 -0.26 22.13 0.79
N GLN A 45 0.11 22.77 1.90
CA GLN A 45 0.05 24.24 2.03
C GLN A 45 0.73 24.93 0.84
N HIS A 46 0.02 25.91 0.25
CA HIS A 46 0.49 26.87 -0.75
C HIS A 46 0.86 26.36 -2.16
N GLN A 47 0.49 25.14 -2.55
CA GLN A 47 0.63 24.72 -3.96
C GLN A 47 -0.68 24.93 -4.74
N LYS A 48 -0.60 25.60 -5.90
CA LYS A 48 -1.69 25.56 -6.88
C LYS A 48 -1.75 24.18 -7.50
N ALA A 49 -2.96 23.69 -7.75
CA ALA A 49 -3.20 22.42 -8.38
C ALA A 49 -4.39 22.49 -9.34
N THR A 50 -4.34 21.70 -10.39
CA THR A 50 -5.37 21.60 -11.43
C THR A 50 -6.08 20.26 -11.28
N VAL A 51 -7.42 20.28 -11.26
CA VAL A 51 -8.22 19.05 -11.36
C VAL A 51 -8.39 18.72 -12.83
N ILE A 52 -7.98 17.52 -13.22
CA ILE A 52 -8.12 16.99 -14.57
C ILE A 52 -9.08 15.81 -14.54
N VAL A 53 -10.09 15.84 -15.40
CA VAL A 53 -11.07 14.77 -15.58
C VAL A 53 -10.93 14.24 -16.99
N ARG A 54 -10.72 12.93 -17.14
CA ARG A 54 -10.56 12.27 -18.45
C ARG A 54 -11.39 10.99 -18.51
N PRO A 55 -11.93 10.61 -19.67
CA PRO A 55 -12.44 9.26 -19.88
C PRO A 55 -11.37 8.22 -19.53
N LEU A 56 -11.77 7.13 -18.86
CA LEU A 56 -10.89 5.97 -18.71
C LEU A 56 -10.63 5.34 -20.08
N ASP A 57 -9.38 4.96 -20.28
CA ASP A 57 -8.90 4.29 -21.47
C ASP A 57 -9.23 2.79 -21.39
N ASP A 58 -10.49 2.47 -21.63
CA ASP A 58 -11.05 1.12 -21.63
C ASP A 58 -11.96 0.97 -22.86
N ASP A 59 -11.75 -0.08 -23.65
CA ASP A 59 -12.54 -0.42 -24.84
C ASP A 59 -14.04 -0.58 -24.53
N ALA A 60 -14.36 -1.00 -23.31
CA ALA A 60 -15.72 -1.10 -22.83
C ALA A 60 -16.31 0.27 -22.44
N ASN A 61 -15.53 1.35 -22.35
CA ASN A 61 -16.00 2.66 -21.94
C ASN A 61 -16.87 3.33 -23.01
N ALA A 62 -17.75 4.24 -22.59
CA ALA A 62 -18.57 5.01 -23.51
C ALA A 62 -17.77 6.14 -24.16
N GLN A 63 -17.93 6.31 -25.47
CA GLN A 63 -17.32 7.41 -26.24
C GLN A 63 -17.87 8.78 -25.87
N THR A 64 -19.08 8.84 -25.31
CA THR A 64 -19.72 10.07 -24.86
C THR A 64 -20.48 9.82 -23.58
N GLY A 65 -20.52 10.83 -22.72
CA GLY A 65 -21.38 10.86 -21.54
C GLY A 65 -21.35 12.25 -20.93
N LYS A 66 -21.95 12.38 -19.74
CA LYS A 66 -21.95 13.64 -18.99
C LYS A 66 -21.34 13.42 -17.63
N PHE A 67 -20.78 14.48 -17.07
CA PHE A 67 -20.41 14.51 -15.67
C PHE A 67 -20.66 15.88 -15.05
N SER A 68 -20.78 15.90 -13.73
CA SER A 68 -20.74 17.12 -12.94
C SER A 68 -19.63 17.02 -11.91
N ILE A 69 -18.86 18.10 -11.78
CA ILE A 69 -17.80 18.21 -10.78
C ILE A 69 -18.24 19.17 -9.68
N HIS A 70 -18.14 18.71 -8.44
CA HIS A 70 -18.38 19.51 -7.24
C HIS A 70 -17.10 19.55 -6.42
N ILE A 71 -16.49 20.74 -6.36
CA ILE A 71 -15.32 20.98 -5.52
C ILE A 71 -15.78 21.73 -4.28
N THR A 72 -15.64 21.10 -3.13
CA THR A 72 -16.08 21.67 -1.85
C THR A 72 -14.93 21.72 -0.85
N PRO A 73 -14.91 22.72 0.06
CA PRO A 73 -14.15 22.60 1.28
C PRO A 73 -14.56 21.30 1.96
N TYR A 74 -13.58 20.44 2.21
CA TYR A 74 -13.79 19.24 2.97
C TYR A 74 -13.23 19.49 4.35
N GLU A 75 -14.15 19.70 5.28
CA GLU A 75 -13.86 19.55 6.68
C GLU A 75 -14.21 18.09 7.01
N PRO A 76 -13.21 17.23 7.30
CA PRO A 76 -13.54 15.91 7.81
C PRO A 76 -14.44 16.06 9.03
N GLU A 77 -15.39 15.15 9.19
CA GLU A 77 -16.18 15.11 10.42
C GLU A 77 -15.19 15.12 11.59
N LYS A 78 -15.33 16.09 12.51
CA LYS A 78 -14.48 16.15 13.70
C LYS A 78 -14.88 14.99 14.59
N ILE A 79 -14.25 13.85 14.35
CA ILE A 79 -14.40 12.67 15.18
C ILE A 79 -13.70 13.00 16.50
N ASP A 80 -14.49 13.06 17.57
CA ASP A 80 -13.94 13.09 18.91
C ASP A 80 -13.33 11.71 19.21
N TRP A 81 -12.03 11.57 19.00
CA TRP A 81 -11.29 10.33 19.29
C TRP A 81 -11.41 9.92 20.77
N SER A 82 -11.74 10.85 21.68
CA SER A 82 -11.99 10.54 23.10
C SER A 82 -13.38 9.95 23.34
N LYS A 83 -14.29 10.07 22.36
CA LYS A 83 -15.65 9.52 22.38
C LYS A 83 -15.93 8.79 21.07
N PRO A 84 -15.34 7.60 20.88
CA PRO A 84 -15.46 6.87 19.63
C PRO A 84 -16.93 6.56 19.31
N ARG A 85 -17.33 6.80 18.07
CA ARG A 85 -18.65 6.39 17.56
C ARG A 85 -18.79 4.87 17.70
N LEU A 86 -19.82 4.45 18.42
CA LEU A 86 -20.17 3.04 18.56
C LEU A 86 -21.12 2.62 17.45
N LEU A 87 -20.81 1.49 16.81
CA LEU A 87 -21.65 0.82 15.84
C LEU A 87 -22.55 -0.18 16.58
N SER A 88 -23.83 -0.25 16.19
CA SER A 88 -24.73 -1.25 16.75
C SER A 88 -24.39 -2.65 16.25
N VAL A 89 -24.74 -3.68 17.04
CA VAL A 89 -24.61 -5.10 16.64
C VAL A 89 -25.29 -5.36 15.29
N LYS A 90 -26.49 -4.80 15.10
CA LYS A 90 -27.26 -4.96 13.87
C LYS A 90 -26.50 -4.39 12.66
N ALA A 91 -26.05 -3.14 12.75
CA ALA A 91 -25.33 -2.49 11.66
C ALA A 91 -24.05 -3.23 11.27
N MET A 92 -23.23 -3.64 12.24
CA MET A 92 -22.01 -4.39 11.96
C MET A 92 -22.27 -5.73 11.27
N ARG A 93 -23.36 -6.43 11.63
CA ARG A 93 -23.72 -7.70 10.99
C ARG A 93 -24.26 -7.50 9.59
N GLU A 94 -25.06 -6.46 9.38
CA GLU A 94 -25.54 -6.06 8.05
C GLU A 94 -24.37 -5.73 7.11
N ASP A 95 -23.35 -5.02 7.61
CA ASP A 95 -22.13 -4.71 6.85
C ASP A 95 -21.32 -5.99 6.52
N ILE A 96 -21.14 -6.91 7.47
CA ILE A 96 -20.46 -8.20 7.20
C ILE A 96 -21.22 -9.02 6.16
N ASP A 97 -22.56 -9.08 6.27
CA ASP A 97 -23.41 -9.81 5.32
C ASP A 97 -23.38 -9.18 3.92
N LEU A 98 -23.35 -7.85 3.84
CA LEU A 98 -23.21 -7.13 2.58
C LEU A 98 -21.84 -7.37 1.94
N LEU A 99 -20.76 -7.25 2.72
CA LEU A 99 -19.41 -7.56 2.27
C LEU A 99 -19.33 -8.96 1.67
N ARG A 100 -19.87 -9.96 2.39
CA ARG A 100 -19.91 -11.35 1.93
C ARG A 100 -20.59 -11.48 0.57
N LYS A 101 -21.76 -10.87 0.41
CA LYS A 101 -22.54 -10.91 -0.84
C LYS A 101 -21.79 -10.25 -1.99
N ILE A 102 -21.08 -9.14 -1.73
CA ILE A 102 -20.23 -8.49 -2.73
C ILE A 102 -19.13 -9.45 -3.15
N ARG A 103 -18.36 -9.98 -2.20
CA ARG A 103 -17.26 -10.94 -2.48
C ARG A 103 -17.74 -12.16 -3.25
N GLU A 104 -18.79 -12.84 -2.80
CA GLU A 104 -19.35 -14.01 -3.48
C GLU A 104 -19.84 -13.69 -4.91
N LYS A 105 -20.22 -12.44 -5.19
CA LYS A 105 -20.70 -12.00 -6.50
C LYS A 105 -19.61 -11.48 -7.42
N THR A 106 -18.54 -10.88 -6.90
CA THR A 106 -17.59 -10.09 -7.70
C THR A 106 -16.14 -10.55 -7.60
N ASP A 107 -15.75 -11.29 -6.57
CA ASP A 107 -14.36 -11.69 -6.34
C ASP A 107 -14.06 -13.05 -7.02
N SER A 108 -13.40 -12.99 -8.17
CA SER A 108 -12.94 -14.17 -8.92
C SER A 108 -11.87 -14.99 -8.19
N GLY A 109 -11.24 -14.42 -7.17
CA GLY A 109 -10.19 -15.03 -6.36
C GLY A 109 -10.66 -15.53 -4.99
N LEU A 110 -11.92 -15.35 -4.60
CA LEU A 110 -12.41 -15.59 -3.23
C LEU A 110 -12.06 -16.98 -2.69
N TYR A 111 -12.13 -18.00 -3.55
CA TYR A 111 -11.85 -19.39 -3.19
C TYR A 111 -10.52 -19.93 -3.72
N ARG A 112 -9.66 -19.06 -4.27
CA ARG A 112 -8.37 -19.44 -4.87
C ARG A 112 -7.42 -20.04 -3.83
N TYR A 113 -7.37 -19.44 -2.64
CA TYR A 113 -6.46 -19.84 -1.58
C TYR A 113 -7.13 -20.46 -0.35
N LYS A 114 -8.46 -20.29 -0.23
CA LYS A 114 -9.29 -20.78 0.87
C LYS A 114 -10.47 -21.56 0.31
N THR A 115 -10.78 -22.71 0.91
CA THR A 115 -11.99 -23.45 0.57
C THR A 115 -13.23 -22.66 0.99
N LYS A 116 -14.37 -22.92 0.35
CA LYS A 116 -15.66 -22.32 0.75
C LYS A 116 -15.94 -22.53 2.24
N SER A 117 -15.68 -23.72 2.79
CA SER A 117 -15.88 -24.00 4.22
C SER A 117 -14.98 -23.15 5.13
N GLN A 118 -13.72 -22.92 4.73
CA GLN A 118 -12.81 -22.03 5.45
C GLN A 118 -13.28 -20.58 5.41
N THR A 119 -13.75 -20.10 4.25
CA THR A 119 -14.36 -18.77 4.10
C THR A 119 -15.63 -18.64 4.94
N ASP A 120 -16.55 -19.61 4.87
CA ASP A 120 -17.78 -19.61 5.69
C ASP A 120 -17.45 -19.53 7.20
N SER A 121 -16.39 -20.24 7.63
CA SER A 121 -15.91 -20.20 9.00
C SER A 121 -15.31 -18.86 9.40
N SER A 122 -14.59 -18.16 8.51
CA SER A 122 -14.01 -16.84 8.81
C SER A 122 -15.10 -15.79 9.01
N TYR A 123 -16.11 -15.77 8.15
CA TYR A 123 -17.28 -14.88 8.29
C TYR A 123 -18.06 -15.18 9.57
N SER A 124 -18.26 -16.46 9.91
CA SER A 124 -18.90 -16.84 11.18
C SER A 124 -18.10 -16.35 12.39
N ALA A 125 -16.76 -16.45 12.34
CA ALA A 125 -15.89 -15.93 13.38
C ALA A 125 -15.97 -14.40 13.50
N ALA A 126 -16.06 -13.66 12.39
CA ALA A 126 -16.27 -12.21 12.41
C ALA A 126 -17.61 -11.82 13.04
N ILE A 127 -18.71 -12.50 12.68
CA ILE A 127 -20.04 -12.28 13.28
C ILE A 127 -20.04 -12.56 14.79
N SER A 128 -19.28 -13.56 15.25
CA SER A 128 -19.18 -13.87 16.68
C SER A 128 -18.51 -12.74 17.49
N LYS A 129 -17.61 -11.98 16.86
CA LYS A 129 -16.91 -10.83 17.47
C LYS A 129 -17.79 -9.57 17.53
N THR A 130 -18.92 -9.53 16.82
CA THR A 130 -19.86 -8.39 16.79
C THR A 130 -21.07 -8.61 17.71
N ASN A 131 -20.86 -9.17 18.91
CA ASN A 131 -21.93 -9.49 19.87
C ASN A 131 -22.32 -8.34 20.83
N LYS A 132 -21.63 -7.21 20.73
CA LYS A 132 -21.89 -5.96 21.48
C LYS A 132 -21.55 -4.76 20.61
N PRO A 133 -22.00 -3.54 20.93
CA PRO A 133 -21.55 -2.35 20.22
C PRO A 133 -20.03 -2.19 20.27
N LEU A 134 -19.41 -1.86 19.14
CA LEU A 134 -17.96 -1.66 19.00
C LEU A 134 -17.66 -0.27 18.44
N ALA A 135 -16.49 0.28 18.78
CA ALA A 135 -15.98 1.46 18.10
C ALA A 135 -15.68 1.14 16.63
N VAL A 136 -15.73 2.16 15.77
CA VAL A 136 -15.42 2.03 14.33
C VAL A 136 -14.07 1.34 14.08
N LEU A 137 -13.01 1.71 14.81
CA LEU A 137 -11.69 1.08 14.66
C LEU A 137 -11.66 -0.39 15.09
N ASP A 138 -12.45 -0.78 16.10
CA ASP A 138 -12.52 -2.17 16.55
C ASP A 138 -13.26 -3.05 15.54
N PHE A 139 -14.34 -2.54 14.96
CA PHE A 139 -15.02 -3.22 13.86
C PHE A 139 -14.15 -3.30 12.60
N TYR A 140 -13.45 -2.21 12.26
CA TYR A 140 -12.51 -2.18 11.14
C TYR A 140 -11.43 -3.25 11.26
N LYS A 141 -10.88 -3.47 12.46
CA LYS A 141 -9.91 -4.57 12.71
C LYS A 141 -10.49 -5.95 12.42
N ILE A 142 -11.78 -6.18 12.70
CA ILE A 142 -12.46 -7.44 12.36
C ILE A 142 -12.57 -7.61 10.83
N LEU A 143 -12.92 -6.53 10.11
CA LEU A 143 -12.98 -6.56 8.65
C LEU A 143 -11.60 -6.82 8.04
N LEU A 144 -10.55 -6.16 8.53
CA LEU A 144 -9.18 -6.41 8.08
C LEU A 144 -8.72 -7.87 8.28
N GLU A 145 -9.17 -8.53 9.35
CA GLU A 145 -8.90 -9.96 9.54
C GLU A 145 -9.60 -10.84 8.50
N LEU A 146 -10.78 -10.44 8.01
CA LEU A 146 -11.44 -11.11 6.88
C LEU A 146 -10.68 -10.86 5.58
N ASP A 147 -10.31 -9.62 5.30
CA ASP A 147 -9.58 -9.22 4.10
C ASP A 147 -8.26 -9.99 3.96
N ASP A 148 -7.49 -10.02 5.05
CA ASP A 148 -6.22 -10.72 5.10
C ASP A 148 -6.38 -12.23 4.92
N PHE A 149 -7.48 -12.78 5.42
CA PHE A 149 -7.76 -14.21 5.32
C PHE A 149 -8.05 -14.65 3.89
N GLU A 150 -8.73 -13.83 3.10
CA GLU A 150 -9.05 -14.10 1.69
C GLU A 150 -7.77 -14.29 0.85
N GLY A 151 -6.69 -13.59 1.22
CA GLY A 151 -5.37 -13.77 0.62
C GLY A 151 -5.27 -13.16 -0.79
N SER A 152 -5.80 -11.95 -0.96
CA SER A 152 -5.72 -11.14 -2.17
C SER A 152 -5.18 -9.75 -1.83
N CYS A 153 -4.12 -9.28 -2.48
CA CYS A 153 -3.70 -7.88 -2.31
C CYS A 153 -4.61 -6.86 -3.01
N HIS A 154 -5.58 -7.33 -3.80
CA HIS A 154 -6.53 -6.49 -4.56
C HIS A 154 -7.89 -6.33 -3.86
N ASN A 155 -8.05 -6.89 -2.66
CA ASN A 155 -9.32 -6.90 -1.93
C ASN A 155 -9.48 -5.74 -0.93
N SER A 156 -8.72 -4.66 -1.00
CA SER A 156 -8.59 -3.68 0.09
C SER A 156 -9.90 -3.14 0.68
N MET A 157 -9.98 -3.10 2.02
CA MET A 157 -10.99 -2.34 2.77
C MET A 157 -10.40 -1.09 3.47
N THR A 158 -11.10 0.04 3.36
CA THR A 158 -10.69 1.33 3.92
C THR A 158 -11.69 1.85 4.96
N LEU A 159 -11.20 2.74 5.83
CA LEU A 159 -12.06 3.47 6.76
C LEU A 159 -12.87 4.55 6.01
N PRO A 160 -14.09 4.89 6.48
CA PRO A 160 -14.89 5.96 5.87
C PRO A 160 -14.24 7.35 5.87
N GLN A 161 -13.28 7.58 6.78
CA GLN A 161 -12.46 8.78 6.85
C GLN A 161 -10.98 8.38 6.90
N PRO A 162 -10.03 9.26 6.55
CA PRO A 162 -8.61 8.99 6.73
C PRO A 162 -8.30 8.54 8.17
N VAL A 163 -7.38 7.60 8.35
CA VAL A 163 -7.05 7.04 9.68
C VAL A 163 -6.70 8.13 10.70
N THR A 164 -6.09 9.22 10.26
CA THR A 164 -5.74 10.39 11.08
C THR A 164 -6.94 11.06 11.75
N ALA A 165 -8.15 10.95 11.18
CA ALA A 165 -9.37 11.45 11.79
C ALA A 165 -9.73 10.71 13.09
N TYR A 166 -9.23 9.48 13.27
CA TYR A 166 -9.49 8.64 14.43
C TYR A 166 -8.37 8.67 15.48
N LEU A 167 -7.30 9.47 15.28
CA LEU A 167 -6.12 9.52 16.14
C LEU A 167 -5.88 10.94 16.69
N PRO A 168 -5.40 11.10 17.94
CA PRO A 168 -4.89 12.37 18.43
C PRO A 168 -3.56 12.67 17.74
N LEU A 169 -3.52 13.67 16.86
CA LEU A 169 -2.34 13.95 16.05
C LEU A 169 -1.16 14.54 16.84
N GLU A 170 -1.43 15.12 18.01
CA GLU A 170 -0.43 15.79 18.85
C GLU A 170 0.39 14.83 19.73
N LYS A 171 0.00 13.56 19.85
CA LYS A 171 0.68 12.57 20.70
C LYS A 171 0.31 11.13 20.36
N GLY A 172 0.98 10.16 20.98
CA GLY A 172 0.63 8.74 20.84
C GLY A 172 1.38 7.99 19.75
N PHE A 173 2.22 8.66 18.97
CA PHE A 173 3.03 8.04 17.93
C PHE A 173 4.35 7.51 18.49
N PHE A 174 4.77 6.34 18.01
CA PHE A 174 6.03 5.73 18.42
C PHE A 174 7.24 6.53 17.90
N PRO A 175 8.21 6.88 18.78
CA PRO A 175 9.23 7.88 18.47
C PRO A 175 10.23 7.44 17.40
N TYR A 176 10.43 6.13 17.18
CA TYR A 176 11.46 5.63 16.26
C TYR A 176 10.87 5.08 14.95
N TYR A 177 11.50 5.37 13.82
CA TYR A 177 11.30 4.64 12.59
C TYR A 177 12.03 3.31 12.70
N LEU A 178 11.34 2.26 12.25
CA LEU A 178 11.81 0.90 12.36
C LEU A 178 11.93 0.30 10.97
N LYS A 179 12.95 -0.54 10.78
CA LYS A 179 13.12 -1.40 9.61
C LYS A 179 12.99 -2.86 10.03
N ASN A 180 12.39 -3.70 9.20
CA ASN A 180 12.39 -5.12 9.46
C ASN A 180 13.63 -5.75 8.83
N ILE A 181 14.52 -6.28 9.67
CA ILE A 181 15.72 -7.00 9.23
C ILE A 181 15.65 -8.39 9.83
N ASP A 182 15.58 -9.41 8.97
CA ASP A 182 15.51 -10.83 9.36
C ASP A 182 14.42 -11.16 10.38
N GLY A 183 13.26 -10.50 10.27
CA GLY A 183 12.11 -10.71 11.17
C GLY A 183 12.16 -9.87 12.45
N HIS A 184 13.13 -8.98 12.58
CA HIS A 184 13.32 -8.14 13.77
C HIS A 184 13.11 -6.67 13.46
N LEU A 185 12.43 -5.97 14.37
CA LEU A 185 12.30 -4.53 14.29
C LEU A 185 13.61 -3.87 14.75
N VAL A 186 14.23 -3.12 13.86
CA VAL A 186 15.52 -2.46 14.08
C VAL A 186 15.35 -0.94 13.97
N VAL A 187 15.92 -0.19 14.90
CA VAL A 187 15.91 1.28 14.86
C VAL A 187 16.64 1.77 13.61
N ASN A 188 15.95 2.56 12.79
CA ASN A 188 16.40 3.00 11.47
C ASN A 188 16.70 4.50 11.39
N GLU A 189 16.94 5.14 12.53
CA GLU A 189 17.34 6.55 12.61
C GLU A 189 18.37 6.74 13.72
N SER A 190 19.14 7.83 13.65
CA SER A 190 20.11 8.22 14.67
C SER A 190 19.60 9.40 15.49
N GLY A 191 20.27 9.71 16.61
CA GLY A 191 19.98 10.90 17.43
C GLY A 191 18.98 10.70 18.58
N GLY A 192 18.33 9.54 18.68
CA GLY A 192 17.52 9.16 19.84
C GLY A 192 18.31 8.49 20.96
N LYS A 193 17.65 8.18 22.09
CA LYS A 193 18.27 7.46 23.22
C LYS A 193 18.59 6.00 22.88
N ILE A 194 17.84 5.40 21.96
CA ILE A 194 18.12 4.08 21.42
C ILE A 194 19.05 4.24 20.21
N PRO A 195 20.28 3.68 20.25
CA PRO A 195 21.22 3.81 19.14
C PRO A 195 20.69 3.18 17.84
N LEU A 196 21.05 3.78 16.70
CA LEU A 196 20.82 3.24 15.35
C LEU A 196 21.26 1.77 15.27
N GLY A 197 20.45 0.94 14.60
CA GLY A 197 20.73 -0.48 14.42
C GLY A 197 20.39 -1.35 15.64
N SER A 198 19.96 -0.76 16.76
CA SER A 198 19.49 -1.54 17.90
C SER A 198 18.22 -2.31 17.55
N ARG A 199 18.14 -3.57 18.00
CA ARG A 199 16.95 -4.40 17.86
C ARG A 199 15.95 -4.07 18.96
N ILE A 200 14.71 -3.80 18.59
CA ILE A 200 13.58 -3.75 19.51
C ILE A 200 13.21 -5.18 19.91
N VAL A 201 13.24 -5.46 21.20
CA VAL A 201 12.85 -6.76 21.77
C VAL A 201 11.39 -6.72 22.20
N THR A 202 11.00 -5.72 22.97
CA THR A 202 9.60 -5.49 23.35
C THR A 202 9.24 -4.02 23.39
N ILE A 203 7.97 -3.70 23.12
CA ILE A 203 7.36 -2.40 23.40
C ILE A 203 6.20 -2.64 24.38
N ASP A 204 6.27 -2.02 25.56
CA ASP A 204 5.32 -2.21 26.66
C ASP A 204 5.09 -3.69 27.00
N GLY A 205 6.19 -4.45 27.06
CA GLY A 205 6.18 -5.89 27.35
C GLY A 205 5.73 -6.79 26.20
N MET A 206 5.29 -6.22 25.06
CA MET A 206 4.90 -6.99 23.89
C MET A 206 6.08 -7.18 22.94
N SER A 207 6.40 -8.43 22.58
CA SER A 207 7.49 -8.72 21.64
C SER A 207 7.26 -8.11 20.25
N ASP A 208 8.37 -7.75 19.58
CA ASP A 208 8.38 -7.31 18.18
C ASP A 208 7.63 -8.27 17.25
N ALA A 209 7.81 -9.58 17.44
CA ALA A 209 7.11 -10.62 16.67
C ALA A 209 5.58 -10.57 16.86
N VAL A 210 5.09 -10.39 18.09
CA VAL A 210 3.66 -10.26 18.36
C VAL A 210 3.11 -8.98 17.73
N ILE A 211 3.82 -7.86 17.85
CA ILE A 211 3.44 -6.58 17.25
C ILE A 211 3.31 -6.73 15.73
N MET A 212 4.33 -7.29 15.08
CA MET A 212 4.33 -7.48 13.64
C MET A 212 3.23 -8.43 13.18
N ASN A 213 2.98 -9.53 13.90
CA ASN A 213 1.89 -10.45 13.58
C ASN A 213 0.52 -9.75 13.63
N ARG A 214 0.30 -8.87 14.60
CA ARG A 214 -0.91 -8.06 14.69
C ARG A 214 -1.05 -7.05 13.54
N PHE A 215 0.05 -6.59 12.97
CA PHE A 215 0.06 -5.67 11.84
C PHE A 215 -0.20 -6.33 10.48
N TYR A 216 -0.06 -7.65 10.36
CA TYR A 216 -0.19 -8.34 9.06
C TYR A 216 -1.57 -8.19 8.41
N LYS A 217 -2.63 -8.00 9.20
CA LYS A 217 -3.99 -7.77 8.68
C LYS A 217 -4.18 -6.43 7.97
N TYR A 218 -3.27 -5.47 8.18
CA TYR A 218 -3.30 -4.16 7.53
C TYR A 218 -2.58 -4.14 6.18
N LEU A 219 -2.08 -5.30 5.72
CA LEU A 219 -1.40 -5.47 4.46
C LEU A 219 -1.77 -6.85 3.88
N PRO A 220 -2.98 -7.02 3.33
CA PRO A 220 -3.34 -8.27 2.67
C PRO A 220 -2.39 -8.52 1.50
N THR A 221 -2.09 -9.79 1.23
CA THR A 221 -1.14 -10.23 0.20
C THR A 221 -1.68 -11.45 -0.50
N ASP A 222 -1.30 -11.65 -1.76
CA ASP A 222 -1.69 -12.85 -2.49
C ASP A 222 -1.22 -14.15 -1.82
N GLY A 223 -2.18 -15.05 -1.62
CA GLY A 223 -2.00 -16.38 -1.08
C GLY A 223 -1.35 -16.39 0.31
N TYR A 224 -0.10 -16.85 0.36
CA TYR A 224 0.64 -17.09 1.60
C TYR A 224 1.91 -16.25 1.71
N ASN A 225 2.01 -15.13 0.96
CA ASN A 225 3.21 -14.30 0.93
C ASN A 225 3.52 -13.69 2.32
N ARG A 226 4.52 -14.27 3.00
CA ARG A 226 4.98 -13.77 4.31
C ARG A 226 6.08 -12.72 4.20
N THR A 227 6.83 -12.68 3.10
CA THR A 227 7.96 -11.77 2.95
C THR A 227 7.50 -10.33 2.78
N ALA A 228 6.50 -10.08 1.94
CA ALA A 228 5.87 -8.76 1.82
C ALA A 228 5.25 -8.30 3.14
N LYS A 229 4.55 -9.20 3.84
CA LYS A 229 4.01 -8.94 5.18
C LYS A 229 5.07 -8.54 6.18
N ALA A 230 6.14 -9.33 6.31
CA ALA A 230 7.21 -9.06 7.26
C ALA A 230 7.82 -7.67 7.03
N ARG A 231 8.06 -7.32 5.76
CA ARG A 231 8.66 -6.03 5.40
C ARG A 231 7.70 -4.85 5.59
N PHE A 232 6.62 -4.82 4.81
CA PHE A 232 5.76 -3.63 4.69
C PHE A 232 4.75 -3.46 5.83
N SER A 233 4.58 -4.48 6.71
CA SER A 233 3.67 -4.32 7.87
C SER A 233 4.24 -3.37 8.93
N GLY A 234 5.56 -3.27 9.03
CA GLY A 234 6.25 -2.39 9.98
C GLY A 234 6.80 -1.13 9.33
N GLU A 235 7.54 -1.28 8.24
CA GLU A 235 8.27 -0.19 7.56
C GLU A 235 7.30 0.93 7.11
N GLY A 236 7.59 2.17 7.50
CA GLY A 236 6.80 3.37 7.14
C GLY A 236 5.40 3.48 7.76
N SER A 237 4.80 2.37 8.20
CA SER A 237 3.41 2.32 8.69
C SER A 237 3.27 2.14 10.20
N PHE A 238 4.36 1.81 10.92
CA PHE A 238 4.36 1.62 12.37
C PHE A 238 3.71 2.79 13.12
N GLY A 239 3.96 4.02 12.65
CA GLY A 239 3.48 5.26 13.28
C GLY A 239 1.96 5.30 13.46
N TRP A 240 1.19 4.93 12.44
CA TRP A 240 -0.28 4.93 12.54
C TRP A 240 -0.84 3.56 12.95
N ARG A 241 -0.20 2.44 12.57
CA ARG A 241 -0.70 1.09 12.90
C ARG A 241 -0.64 0.82 14.40
N PHE A 242 0.40 1.27 15.09
CA PHE A 242 0.54 1.02 16.52
C PHE A 242 -0.63 1.60 17.34
N PRO A 243 -0.95 2.90 17.25
CA PRO A 243 -2.07 3.45 18.01
C PRO A 243 -3.44 2.91 17.57
N VAL A 244 -3.62 2.53 16.30
CA VAL A 244 -4.87 1.89 15.84
C VAL A 244 -5.04 0.49 16.44
N GLU A 245 -3.97 -0.29 16.49
CA GLU A 245 -4.01 -1.68 16.96
C GLU A 245 -4.07 -1.77 18.49
N PHE A 246 -3.20 -1.01 19.18
CA PHE A 246 -2.95 -1.16 20.61
C PHE A 246 -3.46 0.00 21.46
N GLY A 247 -4.00 1.04 20.84
CA GLY A 247 -4.42 2.27 21.51
C GLY A 247 -3.27 3.25 21.74
N PHE A 248 -3.64 4.46 22.17
CA PHE A 248 -2.72 5.56 22.39
C PHE A 248 -1.96 5.42 23.71
N ARG A 249 -0.72 5.93 23.72
CA ARG A 249 0.13 5.95 24.92
C ARG A 249 0.86 7.29 25.03
N ASP A 250 1.02 7.80 26.24
CA ASP A 250 1.83 8.99 26.49
C ASP A 250 3.33 8.65 26.52
N SER A 251 3.68 7.40 26.79
CA SER A 251 5.06 6.89 26.77
C SER A 251 5.11 5.39 26.43
N PHE A 252 6.29 4.93 26.06
CA PHE A 252 6.60 3.54 25.71
C PHE A 252 7.77 3.04 26.55
N ALA A 253 7.59 1.89 27.21
CA ALA A 253 8.68 1.12 27.80
C ALA A 253 9.28 0.22 26.71
N ILE A 254 10.48 0.56 26.25
CA ILE A 254 11.14 -0.09 25.11
C ILE A 254 12.31 -0.92 25.62
N ALA A 255 12.21 -2.24 25.47
CA ALA A 255 13.34 -3.14 25.65
C ALA A 255 14.06 -3.33 24.32
N TYR A 256 15.37 -3.14 24.29
CA TYR A 256 16.20 -3.23 23.09
C TYR A 256 17.55 -3.88 23.36
N SER A 257 18.19 -4.42 22.34
CA SER A 257 19.59 -4.87 22.38
C SER A 257 20.43 -4.10 21.36
N LEU A 258 21.70 -3.84 21.71
CA LEU A 258 22.64 -3.18 20.81
C LEU A 258 23.07 -4.10 19.66
N PRO A 259 23.53 -3.56 18.52
CA PRO A 259 24.08 -4.36 17.44
C PRO A 259 25.15 -5.34 17.94
N GLY A 260 24.99 -6.63 17.64
CA GLY A 260 25.92 -7.69 18.05
C GLY A 260 25.91 -8.06 19.54
N SER A 261 25.02 -7.47 20.36
CA SER A 261 24.89 -7.78 21.79
C SER A 261 23.60 -8.55 22.09
N SER A 262 23.68 -9.49 23.02
CA SER A 262 22.52 -10.17 23.62
C SER A 262 22.01 -9.50 24.89
N GLU A 263 22.70 -8.47 25.39
CA GLU A 263 22.26 -7.70 26.56
C GLU A 263 21.01 -6.88 26.21
N VAL A 264 19.96 -7.04 27.01
CA VAL A 264 18.71 -6.27 26.87
C VAL A 264 18.71 -5.09 27.82
N LYS A 265 18.52 -3.90 27.27
CA LYS A 265 18.38 -2.63 27.99
C LYS A 265 16.93 -2.17 27.88
N ILE A 266 16.48 -1.40 28.87
CA ILE A 266 15.14 -0.82 28.87
C ILE A 266 15.27 0.69 28.94
N VAL A 267 14.49 1.40 28.12
CA VAL A 267 14.34 2.85 28.16
C VAL A 267 12.86 3.21 28.14
N ASN A 268 12.49 4.25 28.88
CA ASN A 268 11.16 4.85 28.76
C ASN A 268 11.26 6.09 27.86
N GLU A 269 10.46 6.12 26.81
CA GLU A 269 10.41 7.20 25.84
C GLU A 269 9.01 7.77 25.76
N ASN A 270 8.90 9.10 25.69
CA ASN A 270 7.61 9.74 25.46
C ASN A 270 7.14 9.44 24.04
N SER A 271 5.81 9.37 23.87
CA SER A 271 5.26 9.40 22.52
C SER A 271 5.43 10.80 21.92
N ILE A 272 5.37 10.87 20.59
CA ILE A 272 5.54 12.12 19.85
C ILE A 272 4.28 12.44 19.03
N SER A 273 4.22 13.67 18.52
CA SER A 273 3.19 14.07 17.57
C SER A 273 3.45 13.46 16.18
N ILE A 274 2.43 13.43 15.32
CA ILE A 274 2.61 13.04 13.91
C ILE A 274 3.52 14.03 13.16
N THR A 275 3.53 15.29 13.58
CA THR A 275 4.38 16.34 12.98
C THR A 275 5.85 16.06 13.27
N ASP A 276 6.19 15.79 14.53
CA ASP A 276 7.55 15.41 14.93
C ASP A 276 7.95 14.10 14.24
N LYS A 277 7.03 13.13 14.19
CA LYS A 277 7.29 11.86 13.50
C LYS A 277 7.67 12.09 12.04
N ARG A 278 6.94 12.94 11.32
CA ARG A 278 7.25 13.29 9.92
C ARG A 278 8.58 14.02 9.80
N ALA A 279 8.93 14.89 10.74
CA ALA A 279 10.23 15.58 10.73
C ALA A 279 11.40 14.59 10.85
N HIS A 280 11.23 13.51 11.61
CA HIS A 280 12.24 12.46 11.74
C HIS A 280 12.46 11.64 10.45
N PHE A 281 11.52 11.67 9.49
CA PHE A 281 11.65 10.92 8.24
C PHE A 281 12.92 11.29 7.45
N ALA A 282 13.37 12.55 7.54
CA ALA A 282 14.59 13.00 6.89
C ALA A 282 15.87 12.35 7.47
N ASN A 283 15.79 11.75 8.66
CA ASN A 283 16.91 11.17 9.39
C ASN A 283 17.01 9.64 9.24
N LEU A 284 16.22 9.04 8.34
CA LEU A 284 16.25 7.62 8.08
C LEU A 284 17.62 7.17 7.54
N HIS A 285 18.27 6.25 8.26
CA HIS A 285 19.57 5.71 7.85
C HIS A 285 19.48 4.93 6.54
N SER A 286 18.39 4.19 6.33
CA SER A 286 18.21 3.41 5.10
C SER A 286 17.86 4.22 3.87
N MET A 287 17.49 5.50 4.02
CA MET A 287 16.94 6.32 2.93
C MET A 287 17.84 6.36 1.68
N PRO A 288 19.18 6.55 1.76
CA PRO A 288 20.03 6.51 0.57
C PRO A 288 19.96 5.20 -0.22
N PHE A 289 19.71 4.07 0.46
CA PHE A 289 19.62 2.76 -0.16
C PHE A 289 18.23 2.47 -0.72
N ASP A 290 17.19 2.84 0.04
CA ASP A 290 15.80 2.64 -0.38
C ASP A 290 15.48 3.46 -1.64
N LYS A 291 16.08 4.66 -1.76
CA LYS A 291 15.96 5.50 -2.95
C LYS A 291 16.47 4.84 -4.22
N ILE A 292 17.49 3.97 -4.15
CA ILE A 292 18.09 3.33 -5.35
C ILE A 292 17.05 2.52 -6.14
N ILE A 293 16.08 1.92 -5.45
CA ILE A 293 15.04 1.07 -6.04
C ILE A 293 13.69 1.78 -6.15
N SER A 294 13.57 3.01 -5.65
CA SER A 294 12.35 3.83 -5.71
C SER A 294 12.11 4.41 -7.12
N PRO A 295 10.93 4.22 -7.73
CA PRO A 295 10.57 4.86 -8.99
C PRO A 295 10.29 6.37 -8.85
N ASP A 296 10.12 6.88 -7.62
CA ASP A 296 9.94 8.32 -7.36
C ASP A 296 11.27 9.09 -7.41
N ASP A 297 12.38 8.42 -7.09
CA ASP A 297 13.73 9.01 -7.05
C ASP A 297 14.58 8.64 -8.28
N ASN A 298 14.16 7.66 -9.08
CA ASN A 298 14.93 7.13 -10.22
C ASN A 298 14.02 6.81 -11.42
N PRO A 299 14.59 6.73 -12.65
CA PRO A 299 13.84 6.25 -13.80
C PRO A 299 13.18 4.88 -13.55
N LYS A 300 11.95 4.71 -14.08
CA LYS A 300 11.15 3.47 -13.97
C LYS A 300 11.93 2.21 -14.32
N TYR A 301 12.86 2.32 -15.26
CA TYR A 301 13.78 1.26 -15.65
C TYR A 301 15.18 1.83 -15.93
N SER A 302 16.21 1.01 -15.74
CA SER A 302 17.60 1.41 -16.03
C SER A 302 18.52 0.22 -16.25
N PHE A 303 19.43 0.36 -17.22
CA PHE A 303 20.48 -0.63 -17.52
C PHE A 303 21.86 -0.12 -17.12
N GLY A 304 22.68 -1.01 -16.58
CA GLY A 304 24.09 -0.77 -16.30
C GLY A 304 24.92 -2.04 -16.37
N LYS A 305 26.25 -1.89 -16.38
CA LYS A 305 27.17 -3.02 -16.23
C LYS A 305 27.76 -3.02 -14.83
N ILE A 306 27.74 -4.17 -14.18
CA ILE A 306 28.45 -4.39 -12.91
C ILE A 306 29.92 -4.66 -13.21
N ASP A 307 30.19 -5.46 -14.25
CA ASP A 307 31.52 -5.75 -14.75
C ASP A 307 31.46 -6.10 -16.26
N GLN A 308 32.57 -6.58 -16.84
CA GLN A 308 32.64 -6.91 -18.26
C GLN A 308 31.72 -8.07 -18.70
N LYS A 309 31.33 -8.95 -17.78
CA LYS A 309 30.52 -10.15 -18.04
C LYS A 309 29.11 -10.04 -17.46
N THR A 310 28.85 -9.08 -16.58
CA THR A 310 27.60 -9.00 -15.81
C THR A 310 26.89 -7.67 -16.00
N ALA A 311 25.66 -7.74 -16.50
CA ALA A 311 24.74 -6.61 -16.61
C ALA A 311 23.73 -6.57 -15.47
N LEU A 312 23.23 -5.38 -15.17
CA LEU A 312 22.15 -5.10 -14.25
C LEU A 312 21.03 -4.36 -15.00
N LEU A 313 19.84 -4.95 -15.02
CA LEU A 313 18.62 -4.34 -15.55
C LEU A 313 17.63 -4.15 -14.41
N ASN A 314 17.24 -2.91 -14.15
CA ASN A 314 16.30 -2.58 -13.08
C ASN A 314 14.93 -2.30 -13.69
N PHE A 315 13.88 -2.85 -13.09
CA PHE A 315 12.50 -2.48 -13.33
C PHE A 315 11.88 -2.12 -11.99
N ARG A 316 11.75 -0.82 -11.70
CA ARG A 316 11.23 -0.30 -10.43
C ARG A 316 9.71 -0.27 -10.39
N VAL A 317 9.07 -0.32 -11.55
CA VAL A 317 7.61 -0.36 -11.74
C VAL A 317 7.31 -0.89 -13.15
N PHE A 318 6.12 -1.41 -13.41
CA PHE A 318 5.65 -1.87 -14.72
C PHE A 318 4.51 -1.01 -15.30
N ASP A 319 4.51 0.30 -15.04
CA ASP A 319 3.50 1.26 -15.50
C ASP A 319 4.07 2.24 -16.55
N MET A 320 5.08 1.81 -17.32
CA MET A 320 5.73 2.64 -18.34
C MET A 320 4.78 3.07 -19.45
N ALA A 321 3.77 2.24 -19.72
CA ALA A 321 2.73 2.43 -20.71
C ALA A 321 1.38 1.93 -20.16
N ALA A 322 0.28 2.56 -20.57
CA ALA A 322 -1.05 2.14 -20.17
C ALA A 322 -1.45 0.80 -20.81
N ASN A 323 -1.19 0.65 -22.10
CA ASN A 323 -1.50 -0.53 -22.91
C ASN A 323 -0.49 -0.68 -24.07
N ALA A 324 -0.72 -1.64 -24.98
CA ALA A 324 0.18 -1.92 -26.10
C ALA A 324 0.16 -0.83 -27.20
N ASP A 325 -0.92 -0.05 -27.27
CA ASP A 325 -1.10 1.03 -28.26
C ASP A 325 -0.50 2.38 -27.80
N ASP A 326 -0.18 2.50 -26.51
CA ASP A 326 0.51 3.65 -25.95
C ASP A 326 1.90 3.83 -26.61
N PRO A 327 2.22 5.00 -27.20
CA PRO A 327 3.54 5.27 -27.79
C PRO A 327 4.72 5.06 -26.84
N ALA A 328 4.49 5.17 -25.52
CA ALA A 328 5.48 4.86 -24.50
C ALA A 328 5.87 3.38 -24.53
N PHE A 329 4.94 2.47 -24.86
CA PHE A 329 5.21 1.04 -24.97
C PHE A 329 6.19 0.72 -26.10
N ALA A 330 6.00 1.34 -27.27
CA ALA A 330 6.92 1.20 -28.40
C ALA A 330 8.33 1.75 -28.06
N THR A 331 8.39 2.83 -27.28
CA THR A 331 9.66 3.41 -26.81
C THR A 331 10.38 2.48 -25.84
N PHE A 332 9.67 1.96 -24.85
CA PHE A 332 10.18 0.98 -23.91
C PHE A 332 10.66 -0.30 -24.61
N SER A 333 9.88 -0.82 -25.56
CA SER A 333 10.22 -2.03 -26.33
C SER A 333 11.51 -1.87 -27.12
N ARG A 334 11.71 -0.72 -27.79
CA ARG A 334 12.97 -0.43 -28.51
C ARG A 334 14.16 -0.27 -27.56
N TYR A 335 13.96 0.36 -26.40
CA TYR A 335 15.00 0.47 -25.38
C TYR A 335 15.43 -0.92 -24.89
N LEU A 336 14.46 -1.79 -24.58
CA LEU A 336 14.73 -3.15 -24.16
C LEU A 336 15.48 -3.96 -25.22
N ASP A 337 15.03 -3.92 -26.48
CA ASP A 337 15.73 -4.58 -27.60
C ASP A 337 17.20 -4.13 -27.71
N SER A 338 17.43 -2.81 -27.64
CA SER A 338 18.78 -2.24 -27.73
C SER A 338 19.72 -2.75 -26.63
N ILE A 339 19.20 -3.00 -25.42
CA ILE A 339 19.98 -3.56 -24.31
C ILE A 339 20.44 -4.97 -24.63
N PHE A 340 19.53 -5.84 -25.11
CA PHE A 340 19.87 -7.23 -25.38
C PHE A 340 20.79 -7.37 -26.60
N VAL A 341 20.63 -6.53 -27.62
CA VAL A 341 21.58 -6.42 -28.74
C VAL A 341 22.97 -5.98 -28.24
N GLN A 342 23.03 -4.97 -27.36
CA GLN A 342 24.29 -4.50 -26.79
C GLN A 342 24.96 -5.59 -25.94
N MET A 343 24.20 -6.26 -25.07
CA MET A 343 24.70 -7.35 -24.23
C MET A 343 25.30 -8.49 -25.05
N LYS A 344 24.64 -8.86 -26.16
CA LYS A 344 25.13 -9.87 -27.11
C LYS A 344 26.44 -9.44 -27.76
N THR A 345 26.51 -8.19 -28.21
CA THR A 345 27.70 -7.61 -28.86
C THR A 345 28.89 -7.56 -27.92
N ASP A 346 28.66 -7.19 -26.66
CA ASP A 346 29.69 -7.10 -25.63
C ASP A 346 30.12 -8.46 -25.06
N GLY A 347 29.46 -9.55 -25.47
CA GLY A 347 29.72 -10.87 -24.92
C GLY A 347 29.33 -11.00 -23.44
N THR A 348 28.37 -10.21 -22.96
CA THR A 348 27.83 -10.29 -21.59
C THR A 348 27.30 -11.71 -21.34
N LYS A 349 27.62 -12.28 -20.18
CA LYS A 349 27.30 -13.67 -19.83
C LYS A 349 26.24 -13.80 -18.74
N ASN A 350 26.14 -12.79 -17.88
CA ASN A 350 25.25 -12.79 -16.73
C ASN A 350 24.33 -11.58 -16.80
N LEU A 351 23.05 -11.78 -16.49
CA LEU A 351 22.07 -10.72 -16.32
C LEU A 351 21.51 -10.80 -14.90
N ILE A 352 21.60 -9.69 -14.17
CA ILE A 352 20.88 -9.48 -12.92
C ILE A 352 19.67 -8.61 -13.25
N ILE A 353 18.49 -9.08 -12.86
CA ILE A 353 17.25 -8.30 -12.96
C ILE A 353 16.85 -7.88 -11.55
N ASP A 354 16.76 -6.58 -11.32
CA ASP A 354 16.31 -6.03 -10.05
C ASP A 354 14.86 -5.55 -10.16
N ILE A 355 13.98 -6.27 -9.47
CA ILE A 355 12.55 -5.97 -9.31
C ILE A 355 12.19 -5.76 -7.84
N ARG A 356 13.18 -5.48 -6.98
CA ARG A 356 12.90 -5.20 -5.57
C ARG A 356 12.04 -3.93 -5.47
N ASP A 357 11.01 -4.02 -4.64
CA ASP A 357 9.99 -2.97 -4.43
C ASP A 357 9.20 -2.55 -5.67
N ASN A 358 9.23 -3.37 -6.73
CA ASN A 358 8.35 -3.17 -7.87
C ASN A 358 6.90 -3.53 -7.48
N PRO A 359 5.94 -2.59 -7.50
CA PRO A 359 4.56 -2.84 -7.09
C PRO A 359 3.72 -3.55 -8.17
N GLY A 360 4.30 -3.86 -9.33
CA GLY A 360 3.60 -4.33 -10.51
C GLY A 360 3.31 -3.20 -11.49
N GLY A 361 2.24 -3.34 -12.26
CA GLY A 361 1.82 -2.39 -13.28
C GLY A 361 0.98 -3.09 -14.35
N ASN A 362 1.07 -2.61 -15.58
CA ASN A 362 0.20 -3.03 -16.67
C ASN A 362 0.83 -4.13 -17.53
N ASP A 363 -0.02 -5.05 -17.98
CA ASP A 363 0.26 -6.29 -18.70
C ASP A 363 1.29 -6.19 -19.85
N PRO A 364 1.22 -5.24 -20.79
CA PRO A 364 2.20 -5.27 -21.89
C PRO A 364 3.62 -5.01 -21.39
N ASN A 365 3.81 -4.26 -20.29
CA ASN A 365 5.13 -3.85 -19.84
C ASN A 365 5.95 -5.02 -19.30
N TYR A 366 5.37 -5.87 -18.44
CA TYR A 366 6.10 -7.02 -17.90
C TYR A 366 6.14 -8.20 -18.88
N GLU A 367 5.11 -8.39 -19.71
CA GLU A 367 5.09 -9.40 -20.75
C GLU A 367 6.24 -9.19 -21.73
N GLN A 368 6.42 -7.95 -22.19
CA GLN A 368 7.49 -7.59 -23.11
C GLN A 368 8.87 -7.91 -22.53
N VAL A 369 9.10 -7.67 -21.24
CA VAL A 369 10.34 -8.07 -20.57
C VAL A 369 10.52 -9.58 -20.63
N PHE A 370 9.48 -10.33 -20.30
CA PHE A 370 9.54 -11.79 -20.24
C PHE A 370 9.91 -12.42 -21.58
N THR A 371 9.51 -11.81 -22.72
CA THR A 371 9.89 -12.28 -24.06
C THR A 371 11.41 -12.34 -24.31
N TYR A 372 12.22 -11.58 -23.58
CA TYR A 372 13.69 -11.61 -23.70
C TYR A 372 14.36 -12.57 -22.71
N LEU A 373 13.61 -13.17 -21.79
CA LEU A 373 14.13 -14.02 -20.72
C LEU A 373 13.95 -15.51 -20.98
N THR A 374 13.29 -15.88 -22.07
CA THR A 374 13.01 -17.27 -22.42
C THR A 374 13.00 -17.47 -23.93
N ASP A 375 13.59 -18.58 -24.39
CA ASP A 375 13.47 -19.05 -25.78
C ASP A 375 12.24 -19.96 -25.97
N ALA A 376 11.50 -20.26 -24.89
CA ALA A 376 10.31 -21.09 -24.90
C ALA A 376 9.03 -20.24 -24.91
N SER A 377 7.99 -20.75 -25.56
CA SER A 377 6.64 -20.19 -25.45
C SER A 377 6.16 -20.20 -24.00
N PHE A 378 5.51 -19.12 -23.59
CA PHE A 378 4.87 -18.98 -22.28
C PHE A 378 3.37 -18.77 -22.44
N ARG A 379 2.63 -18.91 -21.34
CA ARG A 379 1.17 -18.72 -21.31
C ARG A 379 0.87 -17.49 -20.49
N GLU A 380 -0.09 -16.72 -20.98
CA GLU A 380 -0.70 -15.61 -20.24
C GLU A 380 -2.22 -15.83 -20.21
N ASN A 381 -2.86 -15.26 -19.19
CA ASN A 381 -4.31 -15.30 -19.06
C ASN A 381 -4.94 -14.43 -20.16
N THR A 382 -5.82 -15.03 -20.97
CA THR A 382 -6.59 -14.29 -21.98
C THR A 382 -7.91 -13.73 -21.45
N SER A 383 -8.33 -14.18 -20.26
CA SER A 383 -9.53 -13.71 -19.56
C SER A 383 -9.51 -14.14 -18.09
N ALA A 384 -10.23 -13.42 -17.24
CA ALA A 384 -10.54 -13.80 -15.86
C ALA A 384 -12.07 -13.79 -15.66
N HIS A 385 -12.60 -14.78 -14.95
CA HIS A 385 -14.04 -14.88 -14.66
C HIS A 385 -14.28 -15.42 -13.25
N ILE A 386 -15.47 -15.15 -12.73
CA ILE A 386 -15.95 -15.65 -11.44
C ILE A 386 -16.56 -17.03 -11.67
N ILE A 387 -16.12 -18.03 -10.91
CA ILE A 387 -16.57 -19.43 -11.03
C ILE A 387 -17.74 -19.70 -10.08
#